data_AF-A0A7S3ZLF0-F1
#
_entry.id   AF-A0A7S3ZLF0-F1
#
_cell.length_a   1.000
_cell.length_b   1.000
_cell.length_c   1.000
_cell.angle_alpha   90.00
_cell.angle_beta   90.00
_cell.angle_gamma   90.00
#
_symmetry.space_group_name_H-M   'P 1'
#
loop_
_entity.id
_entity.type
_entity.pdbx_description
1 polymer ?
#
loop_
_entity_poly.entity_id
_entity_poly.type
_entity_poly.pdbx_seq_one_letter_code
_entity_poly.pdbx_strand_id
1 'polypeptide(L)'
;ADIGLNPLKALRPYEYGWGGWQPFAWNAEDEERSFEQYSNKGKLALLPIIQIILNRGVADGSLKTWVDRVCGWDFDTVVPAHLDAPIKASPKDFREPFQFYKSGSNDVRFCDEDVALLREA
;
A
#
# COMPACT_ATOMS: atom_id res chain seq x y z
N ALA A 1 -21.85 21.59 -4.00
CA ALA A 1 -21.88 20.91 -5.31
C ALA A 1 -23.04 19.93 -5.31
N ASP A 2 -23.69 19.70 -6.45
CA ASP A 2 -24.76 18.69 -6.59
C ASP A 2 -24.15 17.28 -6.37
N ILE A 3 -24.59 16.62 -5.30
CA ILE A 3 -24.19 15.24 -4.92
C ILE A 3 -25.20 14.19 -5.43
N GLY A 4 -26.14 14.59 -6.31
CA GLY A 4 -27.14 13.70 -6.91
C GLY A 4 -26.59 12.82 -8.04
N LEU A 5 -27.48 12.25 -8.85
CA LEU A 5 -27.11 11.32 -9.93
C LEU A 5 -26.58 12.01 -11.20
N ASN A 6 -26.65 13.34 -11.29
CA ASN A 6 -26.27 14.07 -12.51
C ASN A 6 -24.80 13.90 -12.91
N PRO A 7 -23.81 13.92 -11.99
CA PRO A 7 -22.42 13.62 -12.32
C PRO A 7 -22.25 12.21 -12.90
N LEU A 8 -23.02 11.23 -12.41
CA LEU A 8 -22.97 9.85 -12.92
C LEU A 8 -23.56 9.71 -14.33
N LYS A 9 -24.56 10.52 -14.67
CA LYS A 9 -25.17 10.52 -16.01
C LYS A 9 -24.34 11.24 -17.07
N ALA A 10 -23.41 12.10 -16.66
CA ALA A 10 -22.50 12.83 -17.53
C ALA A 10 -21.22 12.05 -17.89
N LEU A 11 -21.06 10.84 -17.34
CA LEU A 11 -19.89 9.99 -17.54
C LEU A 11 -19.85 9.48 -18.99
N ARG A 12 -18.68 9.58 -19.63
CA ARG A 12 -18.45 9.00 -20.95
C ARG A 12 -18.23 7.49 -20.81
N PRO A 13 -18.84 6.66 -21.67
CA PRO A 13 -18.65 5.22 -21.65
C PRO A 13 -17.19 4.87 -22.01
N TYR A 14 -16.52 4.14 -21.13
CA TYR A 14 -15.21 3.52 -21.32
C TYR A 14 -15.36 2.01 -21.27
N GLU A 15 -14.88 1.32 -22.31
CA GLU A 15 -15.08 -0.12 -22.51
C GLU A 15 -14.57 -0.97 -21.32
N TYR A 16 -13.43 -0.57 -20.73
CA TYR A 16 -12.84 -1.25 -19.58
C TYR A 16 -13.20 -0.58 -18.24
N GLY A 17 -14.18 0.33 -18.26
CA GLY A 17 -14.64 1.04 -17.08
C GLY A 17 -15.64 0.22 -16.26
N TRP A 18 -15.87 0.64 -15.02
CA TRP A 18 -16.85 0.06 -14.11
C TRP A 18 -18.28 0.36 -14.60
N GLY A 19 -18.80 -0.49 -15.49
CA GLY A 19 -20.08 -0.24 -16.15
C GLY A 19 -20.03 0.93 -17.14
N GLY A 20 -18.91 1.10 -17.84
CA GLY A 20 -18.69 2.23 -18.74
C GLY A 20 -18.06 3.45 -18.04
N TRP A 21 -17.87 3.43 -16.72
CA TRP A 21 -17.28 4.56 -16.02
C TRP A 21 -15.79 4.38 -15.74
N GLN A 22 -15.00 5.40 -16.10
CA GLN A 22 -13.60 5.52 -15.68
C GLN A 22 -13.40 6.83 -14.92
N PRO A 23 -13.31 6.81 -13.57
CA PRO A 23 -13.13 8.02 -12.76
C PRO A 23 -11.75 8.67 -12.81
N PHE A 24 -10.82 8.09 -13.56
CA PHE A 24 -9.42 8.51 -13.58
C PHE A 24 -8.88 8.43 -15.01
N ALA A 25 -7.91 9.27 -15.32
CA ALA A 25 -7.11 9.16 -16.53
C ALA A 25 -5.69 8.75 -16.15
N TRP A 26 -5.07 7.92 -16.97
CA TRP A 26 -3.64 7.61 -16.80
C TRP A 26 -2.81 8.80 -17.27
N ASN A 27 -1.93 9.28 -16.41
CA ASN A 27 -0.91 10.27 -16.73
C ASN A 27 0.46 9.65 -16.39
N ALA A 28 1.33 9.56 -17.40
CA ALA A 28 2.66 8.96 -17.25
C ALA A 28 3.54 9.72 -16.24
N GLU A 29 3.41 11.05 -16.18
CA GLU A 29 4.17 11.88 -15.23
C GLU A 29 3.70 11.65 -13.79
N ASP A 30 2.39 11.48 -13.61
CA ASP A 30 1.82 11.17 -12.29
C ASP A 30 2.18 9.74 -11.86
N GLU A 31 2.22 8.78 -12.79
CA GLU A 31 2.63 7.40 -12.51
C GLU A 31 4.08 7.34 -12.00
N GLU A 32 5.02 7.98 -12.69
CA GLU A 32 6.42 8.03 -12.28
C GLU A 32 6.59 8.70 -10.91
N ARG A 33 5.94 9.85 -10.71
CA ARG A 33 5.95 10.57 -9.42
C ARG A 33 5.38 9.73 -8.28
N SER A 34 4.24 9.07 -8.51
CA SER A 34 3.63 8.18 -7.51
C SER A 34 4.56 7.00 -7.22
N PHE A 35 5.16 6.38 -8.24
CA PHE A 35 6.11 5.29 -8.04
C PHE A 35 7.29 5.72 -7.17
N GLU A 36 7.93 6.86 -7.46
CA GLU A 36 9.05 7.38 -6.68
C GLU A 36 8.67 7.64 -5.21
N GLN A 37 7.48 8.19 -4.98
CA GLN A 37 6.96 8.44 -3.63
C GLN A 37 6.70 7.13 -2.86
N TYR A 38 6.03 6.17 -3.48
CA TYR A 38 5.73 4.87 -2.87
C TYR A 38 6.99 4.04 -2.62
N SER A 39 7.95 4.08 -3.55
CA SER A 39 9.21 3.36 -3.41
C SER A 39 10.06 3.92 -2.26
N ASN A 40 9.89 5.22 -1.95
CA ASN A 40 10.50 5.90 -0.80
C ASN A 40 11.99 5.59 -0.65
N LYS A 41 12.72 5.61 -1.78
CA LYS A 41 14.16 5.33 -1.88
C LYS A 41 14.56 3.97 -1.26
N GLY A 42 13.74 2.94 -1.50
CA GLY A 42 14.00 1.57 -1.05
C GLY A 42 13.69 1.32 0.40
N LYS A 43 12.91 2.18 1.07
CA LYS A 43 12.45 1.90 2.43
C LYS A 43 11.42 0.77 2.41
N LEU A 44 11.64 -0.28 3.20
CA LEU A 44 10.63 -1.33 3.39
C LEU A 44 9.32 -0.73 3.89
N ALA A 45 8.23 -1.07 3.20
CA ALA A 45 6.90 -0.62 3.50
C ALA A 45 5.89 -1.75 3.27
N LEU A 46 4.80 -1.73 4.03
CA LEU A 46 3.59 -2.48 3.71
C LEU A 46 2.58 -1.48 3.19
N LEU A 47 2.23 -1.56 1.91
CA LEU A 47 1.22 -0.67 1.33
C LEU A 47 -0.18 -0.99 1.91
N PRO A 48 -1.11 -0.01 1.97
CA PRO A 48 -2.39 -0.14 2.65
C PRO A 48 -3.19 -1.40 2.29
N ILE A 49 -3.25 -1.78 1.01
CA ILE A 49 -3.98 -2.98 0.57
C ILE A 49 -3.40 -4.28 1.16
N ILE A 50 -2.08 -4.36 1.30
CA ILE A 50 -1.40 -5.52 1.89
C ILE A 50 -1.71 -5.60 3.38
N GLN A 51 -1.77 -4.46 4.08
CA GLN A 51 -2.11 -4.45 5.50
C GLN A 51 -3.54 -4.91 5.77
N ILE A 52 -4.51 -4.48 4.96
CA ILE A 52 -5.90 -4.98 5.05
C ILE A 52 -5.93 -6.51 4.93
N ILE A 53 -5.09 -7.07 4.05
CA ILE A 53 -4.99 -8.52 3.88
C ILE A 53 -4.38 -9.17 5.13
N LEU A 54 -3.25 -8.64 5.61
CA LEU A 54 -2.51 -9.18 6.75
C LEU A 54 -3.24 -8.99 8.09
N ASN A 55 -4.14 -8.02 8.21
CA ASN A 55 -4.91 -7.78 9.43
C ASN A 55 -5.76 -8.99 9.86
N ARG A 56 -6.09 -9.89 8.93
CA ARG A 56 -6.75 -11.18 9.23
C ARG A 56 -5.93 -12.05 10.18
N GLY A 57 -4.60 -12.01 10.05
CA GLY A 57 -3.67 -12.77 10.89
C GLY A 57 -3.31 -12.08 12.21
N VAL A 58 -3.85 -10.88 12.48
CA VAL A 58 -3.69 -10.20 13.77
C VAL A 58 -4.59 -10.83 14.81
N ALA A 59 -5.84 -11.15 14.44
CA ALA A 59 -6.85 -11.70 15.35
C ALA A 59 -6.46 -13.08 15.92
N ASP A 60 -5.80 -13.92 15.12
CA ASP A 60 -5.36 -15.26 15.52
C ASP A 60 -3.85 -15.35 15.85
N GLY A 61 -3.13 -14.22 15.77
CA GLY A 61 -1.70 -14.13 16.05
C GLY A 61 -0.77 -14.77 15.00
N SER A 62 -1.31 -15.31 13.90
CA SER A 62 -0.52 -15.96 12.85
C SER A 62 0.47 -15.00 12.19
N LEU A 63 0.11 -13.72 12.02
CA LEU A 63 0.99 -12.70 11.46
C LEU A 63 2.24 -12.50 12.32
N LYS A 64 2.06 -12.34 13.63
CA LYS A 64 3.17 -12.14 14.57
C LYS A 64 4.10 -13.36 14.58
N THR A 65 3.55 -14.57 14.62
CA THR A 65 4.32 -15.81 14.58
C THR A 65 5.17 -15.90 13.31
N TRP A 66 4.62 -15.52 12.17
CA TRP A 66 5.36 -15.50 10.91
C TRP A 66 6.48 -14.46 10.90
N VAL A 67 6.20 -13.22 11.33
CA VAL A 67 7.21 -12.16 11.43
C VAL A 67 8.36 -12.58 12.36
N ASP A 68 8.05 -13.14 13.52
CA ASP A 68 9.07 -13.58 14.47
C ASP A 68 9.92 -14.73 13.93
N ARG A 69 9.32 -15.64 13.15
CA ARG A 69 10.04 -16.72 12.47
C ARG A 69 11.03 -16.18 11.44
N VAL A 70 10.61 -15.25 10.59
CA VAL A 70 11.47 -14.62 9.58
C VAL A 70 12.58 -13.81 10.24
N CYS A 71 12.25 -13.02 11.26
CA CYS A 71 13.23 -12.23 12.01
C CYS A 71 14.22 -13.08 12.84
N GLY A 72 14.02 -14.40 12.94
CA GLY A 72 14.96 -15.33 13.56
C GLY A 72 16.08 -15.78 12.62
N TRP A 73 16.00 -15.46 11.33
CA TRP A 73 17.03 -15.76 10.35
C TRP A 73 18.15 -14.71 10.38
N ASP A 74 19.35 -15.13 10.00
CA ASP A 74 20.49 -14.22 9.80
C ASP A 74 20.51 -13.78 8.33
N PHE A 75 19.92 -12.62 8.04
CA PHE A 75 19.90 -12.02 6.72
C PHE A 75 20.26 -10.54 6.78
N ASP A 76 20.73 -10.02 5.65
CA ASP A 76 21.09 -8.60 5.52
C ASP A 76 20.45 -7.90 4.31
N THR A 77 19.63 -8.64 3.57
CA THR A 77 19.01 -8.22 2.31
C THR A 77 17.62 -8.83 2.20
N VAL A 78 16.65 -8.02 1.77
CA VAL A 78 15.29 -8.44 1.43
C VAL A 78 15.06 -8.20 -0.05
N VAL A 79 14.50 -9.20 -0.75
CA VAL A 79 14.15 -9.09 -2.17
C VAL A 79 12.62 -9.12 -2.27
N PRO A 80 11.93 -7.97 -2.23
CA PRO A 80 10.49 -7.92 -2.41
C PRO A 80 10.12 -8.20 -3.87
N ALA A 81 8.88 -8.66 -4.09
CA ALA A 81 8.35 -8.86 -5.43
C ALA A 81 7.88 -7.56 -6.12
N HIS A 82 7.81 -6.45 -5.38
CA HIS A 82 7.28 -5.17 -5.84
C HIS A 82 8.18 -4.01 -5.38
N LEU A 83 8.17 -2.91 -6.13
CA LEU A 83 8.97 -1.69 -5.92
C LEU A 83 10.48 -1.96 -5.97
N ASP A 84 11.28 -1.21 -5.21
CA ASP A 84 12.73 -1.36 -5.14
C ASP A 84 13.14 -2.77 -4.68
N ALA A 85 14.03 -3.39 -5.45
CA ALA A 85 14.68 -4.64 -5.09
C ALA A 85 16.06 -4.73 -5.75
N PRO A 86 17.09 -5.27 -5.06
CA PRO A 86 17.11 -5.72 -3.67
C PRO A 86 17.22 -4.56 -2.66
N ILE A 87 16.78 -4.78 -1.42
CA ILE A 87 16.85 -3.80 -0.33
C ILE A 87 17.82 -4.29 0.75
N LYS A 88 18.79 -3.46 1.14
CA LYS A 88 19.64 -3.74 2.31
C LYS A 88 18.83 -3.52 3.58
N ALA A 89 18.52 -4.61 4.28
CA ALA A 89 17.67 -4.57 5.47
C ALA A 89 18.01 -5.75 6.39
N SER A 90 18.16 -5.45 7.68
CA SER A 90 18.33 -6.44 8.74
C SER A 90 16.99 -7.03 9.20
N PRO A 91 16.99 -8.08 10.03
CA PRO A 91 15.78 -8.58 10.68
C PRO A 91 15.03 -7.52 11.50
N LYS A 92 15.76 -6.54 12.04
CA LYS A 92 15.17 -5.42 12.77
C LYS A 92 14.42 -4.47 11.84
N ASP A 93 15.03 -4.13 10.71
CA ASP A 93 14.43 -3.23 9.72
C ASP A 93 13.19 -3.87 9.08
N PHE A 94 13.27 -5.18 8.78
CA PHE A 94 12.12 -5.95 8.29
C PHE A 94 10.93 -5.92 9.24
N ARG A 95 11.15 -5.85 10.56
CA ARG A 95 10.09 -5.85 11.56
C ARG A 95 9.35 -4.52 11.67
N GLU A 96 9.96 -3.41 11.25
CA GLU A 96 9.41 -2.05 11.41
C GLU A 96 8.02 -1.90 10.76
N PRO A 97 7.80 -2.29 9.48
CA PRO A 97 6.50 -2.10 8.84
C PRO A 97 5.36 -2.90 9.46
N PHE A 98 5.68 -4.00 10.16
CA PHE A 98 4.68 -4.89 10.76
C PHE A 98 4.19 -4.41 12.13
N GLN A 99 4.74 -3.33 12.71
CA GLN A 99 4.39 -2.91 14.08
C GLN A 99 2.91 -2.56 14.28
N PHE A 100 2.13 -2.35 13.20
CA PHE A 100 0.69 -2.08 13.26
C PHE A 100 -0.12 -3.18 13.98
N TYR A 101 0.33 -4.44 13.97
CA TYR A 101 -0.38 -5.51 14.70
C TYR A 101 -0.41 -5.26 16.23
N LYS A 102 0.45 -4.38 16.76
CA LYS A 102 0.49 -4.06 18.20
C LYS A 102 -0.64 -3.15 18.65
N SER A 103 -1.10 -2.25 17.80
CA SER A 103 -2.21 -1.35 18.13
C SER A 103 -3.57 -1.98 17.84
N GLY A 104 -3.63 -3.00 16.97
CA GLY A 104 -4.90 -3.56 16.50
C GLY A 104 -5.71 -2.59 15.62
N SER A 105 -5.10 -1.45 15.25
CA SER A 105 -5.63 -0.43 14.35
C SER A 105 -4.76 -0.35 13.11
N ASN A 106 -5.35 -0.02 11.96
CA ASN A 106 -4.62 0.24 10.72
C ASN A 106 -4.01 1.67 10.69
N ASP A 107 -3.54 2.15 11.85
CA ASP A 107 -2.93 3.47 11.98
C ASP A 107 -1.46 3.37 11.53
N VAL A 108 -1.26 3.49 10.23
CA VAL A 108 0.07 3.44 9.62
C VAL A 108 0.39 4.73 8.90
N ARG A 109 1.69 5.08 8.93
CA ARG A 109 2.28 6.22 8.24
C ARG A 109 1.78 6.39 6.79
N PHE A 110 1.71 5.27 6.06
CA PHE A 110 1.36 5.28 4.65
C PHE A 110 -0.13 5.45 4.39
N CYS A 111 -1.05 5.05 5.27
CA CYS A 111 -2.48 5.22 4.96
C CYS A 111 -2.87 6.68 4.78
N ASP A 112 -2.44 7.58 5.67
CA ASP A 112 -2.82 9.00 5.58
C ASP A 112 -2.07 9.74 4.47
N GLU A 113 -0.76 9.48 4.31
CA GLU A 113 0.06 10.05 3.23
C GLU A 113 -0.41 9.55 1.86
N ASP A 114 -0.70 8.25 1.72
CA ASP A 114 -1.19 7.65 0.48
C ASP A 114 -2.62 8.13 0.15
N VAL A 115 -3.49 8.25 1.16
CA VAL A 115 -4.84 8.81 0.97
C VAL A 115 -4.77 10.29 0.61
N ALA A 116 -3.80 11.05 1.16
CA ALA A 116 -3.56 12.43 0.76
C ALA A 116 -3.10 12.50 -0.70
N LEU A 117 -2.13 11.67 -1.10
CA LEU A 117 -1.68 11.58 -2.50
C LEU A 117 -2.84 11.23 -3.44
N LEU A 118 -3.65 10.25 -3.09
CA LEU A 118 -4.84 9.85 -3.87
C LEU A 118 -5.93 10.93 -3.92
N ARG A 119 -5.91 11.91 -3.01
CA ARG A 119 -6.83 13.06 -3.03
C ARG A 119 -6.29 14.23 -3.86
N GLU A 120 -4.98 14.30 -4.07
CA GLU A 120 -4.31 15.33 -4.86
C GLU A 120 -4.20 14.99 -6.35
N ALA A 121 -4.26 13.69 -6.69
CA ALA A 121 -4.36 13.17 -8.06
C ALA A 121 -5.79 13.29 -8.63
#